data_AF-A0A845G709-F1
#
_entry.id   AF-A0A845G709-F1
#
_cell.length_a   1.000
_cell.length_b   1.000
_cell.length_c   1.000
_cell.angle_alpha   90.00
_cell.angle_beta   90.00
_cell.angle_gamma   90.00
#
_symmetry.space_group_name_H-M   'P 1'
#
loop_
_entity.id
_entity.type
_entity.pdbx_description
1 polymer ?
#
loop_
_entity_poly.entity_id
_entity_poly.type
_entity_poly.pdbx_seq_one_letter_code
_entity_poly.pdbx_strand_id
1 'polypeptide(L)'
;MKPFKTLVVSAIVAAATLASPFAAAHASLKSSNPAANAVLDAAPKEIALTFNEKVEPAFSSITLTDASGRTPAGQAKATVDEADPAILRLALPPLPAGAYTVGWAAAGRDGHRRKGEFTFTVK
;
A
#
# COMPACT_ATOMS: atom_id res chain seq x y z
N MET A 1 -46.76 36.06 46.72
CA MET A 1 -45.51 36.84 46.78
C MET A 1 -44.42 36.02 46.09
N LYS A 2 -43.67 36.63 45.16
CA LYS A 2 -42.66 36.03 44.25
C LYS A 2 -41.37 35.62 45.02
N PRO A 3 -40.28 35.15 44.36
CA PRO A 3 -39.99 33.79 43.88
C PRO A 3 -38.66 33.25 44.47
N PHE A 4 -38.32 31.97 44.31
CA PHE A 4 -36.90 31.57 44.36
C PHE A 4 -36.57 30.57 43.26
N LYS A 5 -35.46 30.86 42.59
CA LYS A 5 -34.99 30.31 41.34
C LYS A 5 -33.75 29.51 41.68
N THR A 6 -33.68 28.24 41.30
CA THR A 6 -32.42 27.50 41.28
C THR A 6 -32.40 26.60 40.05
N LEU A 7 -31.66 27.03 39.03
CA LEU A 7 -31.15 26.15 37.99
C LEU A 7 -30.19 25.16 38.63
N VAL A 8 -30.33 23.87 38.37
CA VAL A 8 -29.19 22.95 38.36
C VAL A 8 -29.21 22.19 37.04
N VAL A 9 -28.05 22.25 36.40
CA VAL A 9 -27.71 21.89 35.04
C VAL A 9 -27.30 20.41 34.98
N SER A 10 -27.61 19.78 33.83
CA SER A 10 -26.95 18.61 33.22
C SER A 10 -26.77 17.31 34.01
N ALA A 11 -27.34 16.24 33.44
CA ALA A 11 -26.57 15.02 33.15
C ALA A 11 -27.32 14.16 32.10
N ILE A 12 -27.46 14.67 30.88
CA ILE A 12 -27.57 13.76 29.72
C ILE A 12 -26.15 13.24 29.55
N VAL A 13 -25.84 12.12 30.22
CA VAL A 13 -24.64 11.35 29.93
C VAL A 13 -24.85 10.82 28.53
N ALA A 14 -24.34 11.57 27.55
CA ALA A 14 -24.16 11.12 26.20
C ALA A 14 -23.25 9.89 26.26
N ALA A 15 -23.85 8.71 26.29
CA ALA A 15 -23.22 7.48 25.89
C ALA A 15 -23.00 7.53 24.36
N ALA A 16 -22.19 8.50 23.92
CA ALA A 16 -21.53 8.44 22.63
C ALA A 16 -20.51 7.33 22.77
N THR A 17 -20.95 6.10 22.52
CA THR A 17 -20.08 4.97 22.27
C THR A 17 -19.08 5.43 21.23
N LEU A 18 -17.84 5.65 21.68
CA LEU A 18 -16.66 5.87 20.86
C LEU A 18 -16.44 4.61 20.04
N ALA A 19 -17.24 4.42 18.99
CA ALA A 19 -16.88 3.58 17.87
C ALA A 19 -15.75 4.34 17.18
N SER A 20 -14.54 4.23 17.74
CA SER A 20 -13.33 4.63 17.04
C SER A 20 -13.25 3.71 15.83
N PRO A 21 -13.43 4.20 14.59
CA PRO A 21 -13.07 3.37 13.46
C PRO A 21 -11.60 3.08 13.65
N PHE A 22 -11.22 1.81 13.71
CA PHE A 22 -9.82 1.41 13.57
C PHE A 22 -9.38 1.98 12.21
N ALA A 23 -8.85 3.21 12.21
CA ALA A 23 -8.20 3.76 11.06
C ALA A 23 -7.08 2.77 10.75
N ALA A 24 -7.12 2.17 9.56
CA ALA A 24 -6.03 1.32 9.10
C ALA A 24 -4.79 2.22 9.04
N ALA A 25 -3.97 2.19 10.09
CA ALA A 25 -2.79 3.03 10.21
C ALA A 25 -1.67 2.56 9.28
N HIS A 26 -1.76 1.31 8.82
CA HIS A 26 -0.72 0.64 8.06
C HIS A 26 -1.03 0.62 6.56
N ALA A 27 -0.02 0.96 5.77
CA ALA A 27 -0.03 0.77 4.32
C ALA A 27 -0.27 -0.70 3.98
N SER A 28 -1.41 -0.95 3.32
CA SER A 28 -1.90 -2.26 2.93
C SER A 28 -2.10 -2.29 1.42
N LEU A 29 -1.51 -3.28 0.76
CA LEU A 29 -1.64 -3.45 -0.68
C LEU A 29 -3.11 -3.73 -1.05
N LYS A 30 -3.66 -2.92 -1.96
CA LYS A 30 -5.04 -3.04 -2.45
C LYS A 30 -5.11 -3.73 -3.80
N SER A 31 -4.16 -3.42 -4.68
CA SER A 31 -4.06 -4.03 -6.01
C SER A 31 -2.63 -3.98 -6.53
N SER A 32 -2.33 -4.87 -7.46
CA SER A 32 -1.08 -4.89 -8.20
C SER A 32 -1.35 -5.00 -9.71
N ASN A 33 -0.48 -4.38 -10.50
CA ASN A 33 -0.35 -4.62 -11.92
C ASN A 33 1.13 -4.93 -12.21
N PRO A 34 1.50 -6.14 -12.68
CA PRO A 34 0.63 -7.30 -12.93
C PRO A 34 -0.13 -7.78 -11.69
N ALA A 35 -1.30 -8.37 -11.90
CA ALA A 35 -2.05 -9.00 -10.81
C ALA A 35 -1.29 -10.21 -10.25
N ALA A 36 -1.49 -10.52 -8.97
CA ALA A 36 -0.92 -11.71 -8.35
C ALA A 36 -1.32 -12.99 -9.12
N ASN A 37 -0.33 -13.83 -9.39
CA ASN A 37 -0.42 -15.06 -10.19
C ASN A 37 -0.85 -14.84 -11.66
N ALA A 38 -0.75 -13.62 -12.19
CA ALA A 38 -1.02 -13.37 -13.59
C ALA A 38 -0.06 -14.14 -14.50
N VAL A 39 -0.58 -14.59 -15.64
CA VAL A 39 0.21 -15.15 -16.75
C VAL A 39 0.06 -14.20 -17.93
N LEU A 40 1.16 -13.61 -18.35
CA LEU A 40 1.22 -12.55 -19.36
C LEU A 40 1.79 -13.11 -20.66
N ASP A 41 1.17 -12.75 -21.79
CA ASP A 41 1.70 -13.11 -23.11
C ASP A 41 2.88 -12.22 -23.53
N ALA A 42 3.11 -11.11 -22.83
CA ALA A 42 4.24 -10.21 -23.04
C ALA A 42 4.74 -9.63 -21.72
N ALA A 43 6.05 -9.35 -21.65
CA ALA A 43 6.65 -8.73 -20.49
C ALA A 43 6.04 -7.34 -20.20
N PRO A 44 5.68 -7.04 -18.95
CA PRO A 44 5.20 -5.72 -18.57
C PRO A 44 6.36 -4.72 -18.57
N LYS A 45 6.05 -3.46 -18.85
CA LYS A 45 7.04 -2.36 -18.80
C LYS A 45 7.30 -1.86 -17.38
N GLU A 46 6.38 -2.14 -16.46
CA GLU A 46 6.45 -1.70 -15.07
C GLU A 46 5.66 -2.63 -14.15
N ILE A 47 5.95 -2.53 -12.86
CA ILE A 47 5.07 -3.00 -11.79
C ILE A 47 4.48 -1.76 -11.11
N ALA A 48 3.16 -1.76 -10.89
CA ALA A 48 2.46 -0.74 -10.13
C ALA A 48 1.71 -1.38 -8.97
N LEU A 49 1.96 -0.89 -7.76
CA LEU A 49 1.34 -1.35 -6.51
C LEU A 49 0.53 -0.21 -5.92
N THR A 50 -0.78 -0.41 -5.76
CA THR A 50 -1.69 0.58 -5.17
C THR A 50 -1.98 0.20 -3.72
N PHE A 51 -1.78 1.15 -2.82
CA PHE A 51 -2.03 0.99 -1.39
C PHE A 51 -3.33 1.72 -0.98
N ASN A 52 -3.80 1.47 0.24
CA ASN A 52 -4.97 2.15 0.83
C ASN A 52 -4.69 3.60 1.25
N GLU A 53 -3.43 4.03 1.22
CA GLU A 53 -2.98 5.34 1.66
C GLU A 53 -1.70 5.74 0.92
N LYS A 54 -1.31 7.01 1.08
CA LYS A 54 -0.04 7.52 0.56
C LYS A 54 1.13 6.78 1.21
N VAL A 55 2.11 6.37 0.41
CA VAL A 55 3.31 5.71 0.91
C VAL A 55 4.48 6.69 1.01
N GLU A 56 5.35 6.49 2.00
CA GLU A 56 6.56 7.28 2.17
C GLU A 56 7.68 6.68 1.29
N PRO A 57 8.19 7.41 0.28
CA PRO A 57 9.21 6.89 -0.64
C PRO A 57 10.46 6.37 0.07
N ALA A 58 10.91 7.05 1.12
CA ALA A 58 12.14 6.69 1.83
C ALA A 58 12.07 5.31 2.52
N PHE A 59 10.86 4.82 2.81
CA PHE A 59 10.63 3.56 3.52
C PHE A 59 9.91 2.50 2.65
N SER A 60 9.70 2.81 1.38
CA SER A 60 8.94 1.96 0.46
C SER A 60 9.79 1.47 -0.71
N SER A 61 9.61 0.22 -1.10
CA SER A 61 10.44 -0.43 -2.12
C SER A 61 9.69 -1.59 -2.80
N ILE A 62 10.03 -1.81 -4.08
CA ILE A 62 9.65 -3.00 -4.85
C ILE A 62 10.93 -3.72 -5.26
N THR A 63 10.95 -5.04 -5.14
CA THR A 63 12.01 -5.91 -5.63
C THR A 63 11.41 -6.91 -6.60
N LEU A 64 12.09 -7.15 -7.73
CA LEU A 64 11.76 -8.22 -8.65
C LEU A 64 12.90 -9.22 -8.68
N THR A 65 12.58 -10.51 -8.61
CA THR A 65 13.54 -11.59 -8.82
C THR A 65 12.98 -12.60 -9.83
N ASP A 66 13.88 -13.22 -10.59
CA ASP A 66 13.56 -14.36 -11.45
C ASP A 66 13.46 -15.68 -10.64
N ALA A 67 13.13 -16.77 -11.33
CA ALA A 67 13.05 -18.11 -10.73
C ALA A 67 14.37 -18.62 -10.10
N SER A 68 15.52 -18.01 -10.43
CA SER A 68 16.83 -18.29 -9.80
C SER A 68 17.12 -17.40 -8.59
N GLY A 69 16.18 -16.52 -8.22
CA GLY A 69 16.32 -15.56 -7.12
C GLY A 69 17.16 -14.33 -7.49
N ARG A 70 17.45 -14.10 -8.77
CA ARG A 70 18.30 -12.98 -9.22
C ARG A 70 17.46 -11.78 -9.62
N THR A 71 17.93 -10.59 -9.27
CA THR A 71 17.35 -9.34 -9.75
C THR A 71 17.68 -9.13 -11.23
N PRO A 72 16.70 -8.85 -12.10
CA PRO A 72 16.96 -8.53 -13.51
C PRO A 72 17.91 -7.35 -13.67
N ALA A 73 18.86 -7.48 -14.59
CA ALA A 73 19.83 -6.43 -14.87
C ALA A 73 19.14 -5.18 -15.44
N GLY A 74 19.54 -3.99 -14.95
CA GLY A 74 18.98 -2.72 -15.38
C GLY A 74 17.65 -2.35 -14.71
N GLN A 75 17.20 -3.10 -13.70
CA GLN A 75 16.06 -2.70 -12.88
C GLN A 75 16.32 -1.34 -12.20
N ALA A 76 15.36 -0.42 -12.34
CA ALA A 76 15.40 0.87 -11.68
C ALA A 76 15.07 0.77 -10.18
N LYS A 77 15.18 1.90 -9.46
CA LYS A 77 14.58 2.02 -8.13
C LYS A 77 13.09 2.26 -8.26
N ALA A 78 12.32 1.79 -7.27
CA ALA A 78 10.91 2.11 -7.20
C ALA A 78 10.70 3.59 -6.90
N THR A 79 9.65 4.18 -7.46
CA THR A 79 9.28 5.58 -7.27
C THR A 79 7.80 5.70 -6.95
N VAL A 80 7.44 6.69 -6.15
CA VAL A 80 6.03 7.01 -5.90
C VAL A 80 5.49 7.79 -7.10
N ASP A 81 4.27 7.48 -7.52
CA ASP A 81 3.58 8.19 -8.60
C ASP A 81 3.28 9.65 -8.19
N GLU A 82 3.55 10.59 -9.08
CA GLU A 82 3.40 12.03 -8.81
C GLU A 82 1.93 12.46 -8.73
N ALA A 83 1.04 11.80 -9.49
CA ALA A 83 -0.38 12.11 -9.52
C ALA A 83 -1.16 11.40 -8.38
N ASP A 84 -0.73 10.20 -8.01
CA ASP A 84 -1.31 9.45 -6.88
C ASP A 84 -0.22 8.85 -5.96
N PRO A 85 0.08 9.52 -4.83
CA PRO A 85 1.10 9.03 -3.90
C PRO A 85 0.76 7.72 -3.17
N ALA A 86 -0.43 7.15 -3.38
CA ALA A 86 -0.76 5.79 -2.95
C ALA A 86 -0.23 4.71 -3.91
N ILE A 87 0.38 5.08 -5.03
CA ILE A 87 0.91 4.16 -6.04
C ILE A 87 2.43 4.16 -6.00
N LEU A 88 3.02 2.97 -5.82
CA LEU A 88 4.46 2.74 -5.95
C LEU A 88 4.72 2.01 -7.26
N ARG A 89 5.64 2.55 -8.06
CA ARG A 89 5.99 2.04 -9.39
C ARG A 89 7.41 1.52 -9.45
N LEU A 90 7.63 0.51 -10.27
CA LEU A 90 8.96 0.01 -10.61
C LEU A 90 9.02 -0.19 -12.12
N ALA A 91 9.80 0.65 -12.80
CA ALA A 91 10.10 0.47 -14.22
C ALA A 91 10.94 -0.81 -14.41
N LEU A 92 10.59 -1.59 -15.42
CA LEU A 92 11.23 -2.87 -15.70
C LEU A 92 12.08 -2.83 -16.98
N PRO A 93 13.24 -3.50 -16.97
CA PRO A 93 13.94 -3.81 -18.21
C PRO A 93 13.13 -4.85 -19.00
N PRO A 94 13.49 -5.13 -20.26
CA PRO A 94 12.96 -6.29 -20.97
C PRO A 94 13.15 -7.56 -20.14
N LEU A 95 12.06 -8.30 -19.93
CA LEU A 95 12.07 -9.55 -19.16
C LEU A 95 11.94 -10.74 -20.12
N PRO A 96 12.83 -11.74 -20.04
CA PRO A 96 12.62 -13.03 -20.68
C PRO A 96 11.34 -13.72 -20.20
N ALA A 97 10.90 -14.73 -20.95
CA ALA A 97 9.88 -15.65 -20.50
C ALA A 97 10.33 -16.35 -19.20
N GLY A 98 9.42 -16.49 -18.24
CA GLY A 98 9.71 -17.09 -16.95
C GLY A 98 8.80 -16.64 -15.83
N ALA A 99 8.95 -17.30 -14.69
CA ALA A 99 8.30 -16.91 -13.44
C ALA A 99 9.13 -15.83 -12.74
N TYR A 100 8.41 -14.85 -12.18
CA TYR A 100 8.97 -13.73 -11.46
C TYR A 100 8.28 -13.57 -10.11
N THR A 101 9.06 -13.14 -9.13
CA THR A 101 8.59 -12.86 -7.78
C THR A 101 8.74 -11.37 -7.48
N VAL A 102 7.63 -10.76 -7.10
CA VAL A 102 7.54 -9.35 -6.70
C VAL A 102 7.46 -9.28 -5.19
N GLY A 103 8.57 -8.87 -4.57
CA GLY A 103 8.58 -8.48 -3.16
C GLY A 103 8.29 -6.98 -3.00
N TRP A 104 7.62 -6.61 -1.92
CA TRP A 104 7.41 -5.21 -1.58
C TRP A 104 7.53 -4.95 -0.08
N ALA A 105 7.95 -3.73 0.24
CA ALA A 105 7.84 -3.14 1.56
C ALA A 105 7.25 -1.74 1.42
N ALA A 106 6.30 -1.36 2.27
CA ALA A 106 5.68 -0.04 2.23
C ALA A 106 5.38 0.45 3.64
N ALA A 107 5.55 1.76 3.87
CA ALA A 107 5.08 2.44 5.08
C ALA A 107 4.26 3.66 4.69
N GLY A 108 3.20 3.90 5.45
CA GLY A 108 2.41 5.12 5.37
C GLY A 108 2.96 6.18 6.31
N ARG A 109 2.11 7.13 6.71
CA ARG A 109 2.48 8.24 7.61
C ARG A 109 2.90 7.77 9.01
N ASP A 110 2.41 6.61 9.45
CA ASP A 110 2.71 6.06 10.77
C ASP A 110 4.14 5.48 10.87
N GLY A 111 4.85 5.35 9.74
CA GLY A 111 6.21 4.84 9.67
C GLY A 111 6.33 3.32 9.84
N HIS A 112 5.24 2.59 10.08
CA HIS A 112 5.30 1.14 10.25
C HIS A 112 5.35 0.45 8.89
N ARG A 113 6.47 -0.22 8.63
CA ARG A 113 6.67 -0.95 7.37
C ARG A 113 5.91 -2.27 7.38
N ARG A 114 5.05 -2.45 6.39
CA ARG A 114 4.46 -3.74 6.00
C ARG A 114 5.25 -4.31 4.82
N LYS A 115 5.23 -5.64 4.71
CA LYS A 115 5.86 -6.38 3.60
C LYS A 115 4.87 -7.38 3.02
N GLY A 116 5.11 -7.77 1.79
CA GLY A 116 4.41 -8.86 1.15
C GLY A 116 5.11 -9.27 -0.14
N GLU A 117 4.59 -10.30 -0.77
CA GLU A 117 5.15 -10.89 -1.97
C GLU A 117 4.04 -11.53 -2.81
N PHE A 118 4.23 -11.54 -4.13
CA PHE A 118 3.41 -12.30 -5.06
C PHE A 118 4.22 -12.66 -6.31
N THR A 119 3.68 -13.52 -7.17
CA THR A 119 4.35 -13.93 -8.41
C THR A 119 3.55 -13.53 -9.64
N PHE A 120 4.22 -13.47 -10.80
CA PHE A 120 3.59 -13.47 -12.12
C PHE A 120 4.48 -14.25 -13.09
N THR A 121 3.93 -14.66 -14.24
CA THR A 121 4.66 -15.40 -15.28
C THR A 121 4.57 -14.66 -16.61
N VAL A 122 5.69 -14.61 -17.35
CA VAL A 122 5.75 -14.17 -18.75
C VAL A 122 5.93 -15.41 -19.63
N LYS A 123 5.14 -15.55 -20.69
CA LYS A 123 5.26 -16.64 -21.67
C LYS A 123 6.32 -16.38 -22.73
#